data_AF-A0A2D6BSU9-F1
#
_entry.id   AF-A0A2D6BSU9-F1
#
_cell.length_a   1.000
_cell.length_b   1.000
_cell.length_c   1.000
_cell.angle_alpha   90.00
_cell.angle_beta   90.00
_cell.angle_gamma   90.00
#
_symmetry.space_group_name_H-M   'P 1'
#
loop_
_entity.id
_entity.type
_entity.pdbx_description
1 polymer ?
#
loop_
_entity_poly.entity_id
_entity_poly.type
_entity_poly.pdbx_seq_one_letter_code
_entity_poly.pdbx_strand_id
1 'polypeptide(L)'
;MNDLASTFLRQADICRQMHSPVYASLLTHSAEDLAEGGAVATLVAGWQGHPVLDNLPLRWMGALHELALAGRAPDLARQFPSTGGRFDPEEAWPAALRIAKERADEVRPLLADGIQTNEVMRCCALAPGALRFAAEHGLPLRLLEIGASAGLNLCMDRYRYQLGERSLGPPEAELLLSTEWRGAAAPTGELEVAERKGCDLEPIDVRDPARRRRLLSFVWPDQSERRARLEQALAIVAPDPPALARRSAGDWLAEVLVEPRPGLASLLFQSVMWWYVPEAERTRIVGLVESAGGQASAQAPLGWLRMEPPGTEHCELRLRSWPGGHDRLLARVHFHGRWVEWLDEERP
;
A
#
# COMPACT_ATOMS: atom_id res chain seq x y z
N MET A 1 -9.03 24.51 -16.18
CA MET A 1 -8.94 23.50 -17.25
C MET A 1 -7.48 23.28 -17.70
N ASN A 2 -6.68 24.30 -18.03
CA ASN A 2 -5.25 24.12 -18.36
C ASN A 2 -4.40 23.42 -17.28
N ASP A 3 -4.74 23.56 -16.00
CA ASP A 3 -4.03 22.89 -14.90
C ASP A 3 -4.38 21.39 -14.75
N LEU A 4 -5.54 20.97 -15.25
CA LEU A 4 -5.97 19.58 -15.14
C LEU A 4 -5.38 18.72 -16.26
N ALA A 5 -5.37 19.24 -17.49
CA ALA A 5 -4.69 18.58 -18.61
C ALA A 5 -3.19 18.37 -18.31
N SER A 6 -2.51 19.38 -17.75
CA SER A 6 -1.10 19.26 -17.37
C SER A 6 -0.88 18.23 -16.24
N THR A 7 -1.82 18.11 -15.30
CA THR A 7 -1.80 17.07 -14.25
C THR A 7 -1.86 15.66 -14.85
N PHE A 8 -2.73 15.43 -15.84
CA PHE A 8 -2.83 14.14 -16.53
C PHE A 8 -1.58 13.83 -17.37
N LEU A 9 -1.03 14.82 -18.09
CA LEU A 9 0.23 14.65 -18.83
C LEU A 9 1.40 14.28 -17.92
N ARG A 10 1.54 14.96 -16.77
CA ARG A 10 2.58 14.63 -15.80
C ARG A 10 2.45 13.20 -15.29
N GLN A 11 1.22 12.75 -15.00
CA GLN A 11 1.01 11.35 -14.60
C GLN A 11 1.32 10.38 -15.74
N ALA A 12 1.03 10.74 -17.00
CA ALA A 12 1.41 9.95 -18.17
C ALA A 12 2.93 9.78 -18.27
N ASP A 13 3.71 10.85 -18.04
CA ASP A 13 5.18 10.80 -18.03
C ASP A 13 5.70 9.85 -16.94
N ILE A 14 5.11 9.91 -15.74
CA ILE A 14 5.44 8.99 -14.64
C ILE A 14 5.14 7.54 -15.04
N CYS A 15 3.98 7.28 -15.65
CA CYS A 15 3.64 5.95 -16.15
C CYS A 15 4.63 5.46 -17.21
N ARG A 16 5.14 6.32 -18.11
CA ARG A 16 6.20 5.95 -19.08
C ARG A 16 7.50 5.57 -18.38
N GLN A 17 7.94 6.36 -17.40
CA GLN A 17 9.15 6.08 -16.61
C GLN A 17 9.02 4.79 -15.79
N MET A 18 7.79 4.47 -15.38
CA MET A 18 7.45 3.23 -14.68
C MET A 18 7.08 2.06 -15.62
N HIS A 19 7.37 2.19 -16.93
CA HIS A 19 7.20 1.16 -17.95
C HIS A 19 5.76 0.69 -18.17
N SER A 20 4.81 1.62 -18.10
CA SER A 20 3.38 1.36 -18.30
C SER A 20 2.82 2.00 -19.56
N PRO A 21 2.99 1.37 -20.74
CA PRO A 21 2.53 1.93 -22.02
C PRO A 21 1.01 2.11 -22.07
N VAL A 22 0.24 1.26 -21.39
CA VAL A 22 -1.23 1.32 -21.37
C VAL A 22 -1.71 2.62 -20.72
N TYR A 23 -1.36 2.84 -19.45
CA TYR A 23 -1.77 4.07 -18.75
C TYR A 23 -1.11 5.32 -19.33
N ALA A 24 0.15 5.24 -19.77
CA ALA A 24 0.80 6.37 -20.42
C ALA A 24 0.03 6.87 -21.65
N SER A 25 -0.39 5.95 -22.52
CA SER A 25 -1.17 6.28 -23.71
C SER A 25 -2.54 6.84 -23.36
N LEU A 26 -3.30 6.16 -22.49
CA LEU A 26 -4.66 6.60 -22.11
C LEU A 26 -4.67 7.94 -21.39
N LEU A 27 -3.67 8.21 -20.53
CA LEU A 27 -3.55 9.50 -19.84
C LEU A 27 -3.13 10.63 -20.77
N THR A 28 -2.30 10.35 -21.78
CA THR A 28 -1.92 11.35 -22.80
C THR A 28 -3.16 11.81 -23.57
N HIS A 29 -3.94 10.87 -24.11
CA HIS A 29 -5.18 11.21 -24.82
C HIS A 29 -6.25 11.81 -23.90
N SER A 30 -6.32 11.38 -22.64
CA SER A 30 -7.21 12.00 -21.65
C SER A 30 -6.86 13.47 -21.42
N ALA A 31 -5.57 13.83 -21.44
CA ALA A 31 -5.14 15.21 -21.30
C ALA A 31 -5.48 16.07 -22.53
N GLU A 32 -5.42 15.50 -23.74
CA GLU A 32 -5.85 16.15 -24.98
C GLU A 32 -7.37 16.41 -24.94
N ASP A 33 -8.18 15.41 -24.60
CA ASP A 33 -9.63 15.57 -24.42
C ASP A 33 -9.96 16.62 -23.34
N LEU A 34 -9.20 16.66 -22.25
CA LEU A 34 -9.32 17.68 -21.21
C LEU A 34 -9.04 19.11 -21.72
N ALA A 35 -8.03 19.27 -22.57
CA ALA A 35 -7.66 20.56 -23.15
C ALA A 35 -8.72 21.05 -24.16
N GLU A 36 -9.37 20.13 -24.87
CA GLU A 36 -10.42 20.41 -25.85
C GLU A 36 -11.82 20.54 -25.24
N GLY A 37 -11.98 20.27 -23.94
CA GLY A 37 -13.28 20.31 -23.26
C GLY A 37 -14.19 19.13 -23.60
N GLY A 38 -13.60 17.96 -23.87
CA GLY A 38 -14.30 16.76 -24.31
C GLY A 38 -15.02 15.98 -23.21
N ALA A 39 -15.15 14.67 -23.42
CA ALA A 39 -15.99 13.82 -22.58
C ALA A 39 -15.36 13.54 -21.21
N VAL A 40 -14.03 13.37 -21.14
CA VAL A 40 -13.30 13.26 -19.89
C VAL A 40 -13.38 14.58 -19.13
N ALA A 41 -13.28 15.73 -19.82
CA ALA A 41 -13.47 17.04 -19.21
C ALA A 41 -14.85 17.17 -18.55
N THR A 42 -15.90 16.74 -19.25
CA THR A 42 -17.29 16.72 -18.73
C THR A 42 -17.44 15.75 -17.56
N LEU A 43 -16.83 14.57 -17.65
CA LEU A 43 -16.88 13.54 -16.62
C LEU A 43 -16.26 14.01 -15.31
N VAL A 44 -15.14 14.72 -15.36
CA VAL A 44 -14.45 15.22 -14.15
C VAL A 44 -14.87 16.64 -13.78
N ALA A 45 -15.74 17.27 -14.57
CA ALA A 45 -16.29 18.58 -14.24
C ALA A 45 -16.99 18.52 -12.87
N GLY A 46 -16.71 19.52 -12.05
CA GLY A 46 -17.25 19.62 -10.69
C GLY A 46 -16.50 18.81 -9.62
N TRP A 47 -15.32 18.25 -9.93
CA TRP A 47 -14.44 17.69 -8.89
C TRP A 47 -14.12 18.75 -7.82
N GLN A 48 -14.50 18.47 -6.58
CA GLN A 48 -14.38 19.43 -5.46
C GLN A 48 -13.05 19.33 -4.70
N GLY A 49 -12.28 18.26 -4.92
CA GLY A 49 -10.98 18.07 -4.29
C GLY A 49 -9.82 18.66 -5.09
N HIS A 50 -8.58 18.44 -4.64
CA HIS A 50 -7.38 18.92 -5.31
C HIS A 50 -6.85 17.84 -6.28
N PRO A 51 -6.94 18.01 -7.62
CA PRO A 51 -6.70 16.93 -8.58
C PRO A 51 -5.33 16.23 -8.46
N VAL A 52 -4.28 16.99 -8.13
CA VAL A 52 -2.93 16.44 -7.89
C VAL A 52 -2.86 15.62 -6.59
N LEU A 53 -3.38 16.15 -5.48
CA LEU A 53 -3.31 15.49 -4.17
C LEU A 53 -4.24 14.28 -4.10
N ASP A 54 -5.40 14.37 -4.73
CA ASP A 54 -6.35 13.27 -4.85
C ASP A 54 -5.91 12.24 -5.88
N ASN A 55 -4.93 12.61 -6.72
CA ASN A 55 -4.40 11.82 -7.81
C ASN A 55 -5.52 11.36 -8.76
N LEU A 56 -6.33 12.33 -9.19
CA LEU A 56 -7.47 12.16 -10.08
C LEU A 56 -7.13 11.39 -11.38
N PRO A 57 -5.94 11.57 -12.02
CA PRO A 57 -5.57 10.76 -13.17
C PRO A 57 -5.54 9.24 -12.87
N LEU A 58 -4.99 8.83 -11.72
CA LEU A 58 -4.97 7.42 -11.33
C LEU A 58 -6.34 6.92 -10.85
N ARG A 59 -7.19 7.78 -10.28
CA ARG A 59 -8.59 7.42 -9.97
C ARG A 59 -9.39 7.16 -11.25
N TRP A 60 -9.21 7.98 -12.28
CA TRP A 60 -9.77 7.74 -13.61
C TRP A 60 -9.31 6.41 -14.19
N MET A 61 -8.01 6.12 -14.10
CA MET A 61 -7.48 4.86 -14.60
C MET A 61 -7.94 3.64 -13.81
N GLY A 62 -8.02 3.75 -12.48
CA GLY A 62 -8.60 2.72 -11.62
C GLY A 62 -10.08 2.47 -11.90
N ALA A 63 -10.86 3.51 -12.22
CA ALA A 63 -12.27 3.35 -12.61
C ALA A 63 -12.41 2.57 -13.93
N LEU A 64 -11.62 2.94 -14.95
CA LEU A 64 -11.58 2.21 -16.21
C LEU A 64 -11.16 0.75 -16.03
N HIS A 65 -10.15 0.50 -15.20
CA HIS A 65 -9.68 -0.85 -14.91
C HIS A 65 -10.68 -1.66 -14.09
N GLU A 66 -11.38 -1.08 -13.13
CA GLU A 66 -12.46 -1.76 -12.39
C GLU A 66 -13.54 -2.26 -13.35
N LEU A 67 -13.97 -1.41 -14.28
CA LEU A 67 -15.00 -1.75 -15.26
C LEU A 67 -14.55 -2.86 -16.23
N ALA A 68 -13.29 -2.83 -16.66
CA ALA A 68 -12.71 -3.89 -17.48
C ALA A 68 -12.65 -5.22 -16.70
N LEU A 69 -12.17 -5.21 -15.46
CA LEU A 69 -12.10 -6.39 -14.59
C LEU A 69 -13.47 -6.95 -14.23
N ALA A 70 -14.49 -6.08 -14.14
CA ALA A 70 -15.87 -6.47 -13.86
C ALA A 70 -16.57 -7.08 -15.09
N GLY A 71 -15.91 -7.12 -16.26
CA GLY A 71 -16.54 -7.53 -17.53
C GLY A 71 -17.56 -6.53 -18.07
N ARG A 72 -17.61 -5.31 -17.52
CA ARG A 72 -18.56 -4.24 -17.89
C ARG A 72 -18.04 -3.34 -19.00
N ALA A 73 -16.79 -3.52 -19.42
CA ALA A 73 -16.16 -2.80 -20.52
C ALA A 73 -15.36 -3.77 -21.41
N PRO A 74 -16.03 -4.68 -22.16
CA PRO A 74 -15.35 -5.73 -22.91
C PRO A 74 -14.39 -5.19 -23.98
N ASP A 75 -14.71 -4.05 -24.60
CA ASP A 75 -13.84 -3.42 -25.60
C ASP A 75 -12.54 -2.92 -24.99
N LEU A 76 -12.61 -2.32 -23.80
CA LEU A 76 -11.43 -1.89 -23.06
C LEU A 76 -10.66 -3.08 -22.47
N ALA A 77 -11.37 -4.11 -21.98
CA ALA A 77 -10.75 -5.32 -21.45
C ALA A 77 -9.88 -6.05 -22.49
N ARG A 78 -10.24 -5.99 -23.78
CA ARG A 78 -9.37 -6.53 -24.85
C ARG A 78 -8.04 -5.80 -24.98
N GLN A 79 -7.91 -4.58 -24.43
CA GLN A 79 -6.70 -3.76 -24.47
C GLN A 79 -5.85 -3.89 -23.21
N PHE A 80 -6.36 -4.57 -22.17
CA PHE A 80 -5.71 -4.65 -20.87
C PHE A 80 -5.09 -6.05 -20.68
N PRO A 81 -3.76 -6.17 -20.56
CA PRO A 81 -3.11 -7.48 -20.35
C PRO A 81 -3.62 -8.22 -19.10
N SER A 82 -3.96 -7.46 -18.07
CA SER A 82 -4.56 -7.94 -16.82
C SER A 82 -5.92 -8.64 -17.00
N THR A 83 -6.63 -8.42 -18.11
CA THR A 83 -7.87 -9.12 -18.47
C THR A 83 -7.67 -10.12 -19.62
N GLY A 84 -6.42 -10.49 -19.91
CA GLY A 84 -6.06 -11.37 -21.03
C GLY A 84 -6.03 -10.67 -22.40
N GLY A 85 -6.17 -9.35 -22.42
CA GLY A 85 -6.09 -8.54 -23.62
C GLY A 85 -4.67 -8.29 -24.12
N ARG A 86 -4.55 -7.63 -25.27
CA ARG A 86 -3.30 -7.11 -25.82
C ARG A 86 -3.50 -5.64 -26.12
N PHE A 87 -2.61 -4.81 -25.60
CA PHE A 87 -2.70 -3.37 -25.76
C PHE A 87 -2.52 -2.95 -27.22
N ASP A 88 -3.52 -2.26 -27.75
CA ASP A 88 -3.47 -1.50 -29.00
C ASP A 88 -3.91 -0.04 -28.72
N PRO A 89 -3.02 0.96 -28.90
CA PRO A 89 -3.35 2.35 -28.64
C PRO A 89 -4.48 2.89 -29.53
N GLU A 90 -4.63 2.40 -30.77
CA GLU A 90 -5.67 2.85 -31.71
C GLU A 90 -7.07 2.42 -31.25
N GLU A 91 -7.16 1.30 -30.53
CA GLU A 91 -8.42 0.76 -30.01
C GLU A 91 -8.70 1.17 -28.54
N ALA A 92 -7.64 1.34 -27.74
CA ALA A 92 -7.75 1.63 -26.31
C ALA A 92 -8.40 2.98 -26.02
N TRP A 93 -7.98 4.04 -26.73
CA TRP A 93 -8.54 5.37 -26.49
C TRP A 93 -10.02 5.48 -26.88
N PRO A 94 -10.46 5.04 -28.09
CA PRO A 94 -11.88 5.03 -28.42
C PRO A 94 -12.75 4.26 -27.42
N ALA A 95 -12.26 3.13 -26.89
CA ALA A 95 -12.96 2.36 -25.87
C ALA A 95 -13.10 3.13 -24.55
N ALA A 96 -12.02 3.76 -24.07
CA ALA A 96 -12.03 4.61 -22.87
C ALA A 96 -12.93 5.84 -23.03
N LEU A 97 -12.87 6.51 -24.19
CA LEU A 97 -13.67 7.69 -24.49
C LEU A 97 -15.16 7.37 -24.53
N ARG A 98 -15.55 6.20 -25.05
CA ARG A 98 -16.95 5.75 -25.03
C ARG A 98 -17.48 5.59 -23.60
N ILE A 99 -16.68 5.04 -22.70
CA ILE A 99 -17.03 4.93 -21.27
C ILE A 99 -17.22 6.32 -20.65
N ALA A 100 -16.34 7.28 -20.95
CA ALA A 100 -16.48 8.65 -20.46
C ALA A 100 -17.78 9.32 -20.96
N LYS A 101 -18.17 9.07 -22.21
CA LYS A 101 -19.38 9.64 -22.83
C LYS A 101 -20.67 9.02 -22.32
N GLU A 102 -20.72 7.70 -22.22
CA GLU A 102 -21.97 6.94 -22.08
C GLU A 102 -22.22 6.44 -20.66
N ARG A 103 -21.18 6.39 -19.81
CA ARG A 103 -21.22 5.68 -18.52
C ARG A 103 -20.73 6.53 -17.35
N ALA A 104 -20.98 7.84 -17.41
CA ALA A 104 -20.58 8.78 -16.37
C ALA A 104 -21.14 8.43 -14.98
N ASP A 105 -22.38 7.96 -14.89
CA ASP A 105 -23.03 7.58 -13.63
C ASP A 105 -22.37 6.36 -12.97
N GLU A 106 -21.72 5.50 -13.74
CA GLU A 106 -20.97 4.36 -13.23
C GLU A 106 -19.55 4.74 -12.83
N VAL A 107 -18.94 5.72 -13.52
CA VAL A 107 -17.57 6.15 -13.26
C VAL A 107 -17.47 7.13 -12.10
N ARG A 108 -18.38 8.10 -11.97
CA ARG A 108 -18.30 9.14 -10.92
C ARG A 108 -18.21 8.57 -9.50
N PRO A 109 -18.98 7.53 -9.11
CA PRO A 109 -18.80 6.88 -7.81
C PRO A 109 -17.40 6.28 -7.64
N LEU A 110 -16.85 5.65 -8.69
CA LEU A 110 -15.49 5.11 -8.66
C LEU A 110 -14.42 6.19 -8.60
N LEU A 111 -14.69 7.41 -9.08
CA LEU A 111 -13.77 8.53 -8.89
C LEU A 111 -13.79 9.04 -7.44
N ALA A 112 -14.96 9.04 -6.79
CA ALA A 112 -15.09 9.50 -5.41
C ALA A 112 -14.31 8.62 -4.42
N ASP A 113 -14.27 7.31 -4.67
CA ASP A 113 -13.50 6.35 -3.88
C ASP A 113 -11.99 6.67 -3.89
N GLY A 114 -11.36 6.62 -2.72
CA GLY A 114 -9.92 6.82 -2.56
C GLY A 114 -9.06 5.86 -3.37
N ILE A 115 -7.84 6.29 -3.71
CA ILE A 115 -6.82 5.36 -4.18
C ILE A 115 -6.42 4.47 -2.99
N GLN A 116 -6.54 3.18 -3.18
CA GLN A 116 -6.13 2.19 -2.19
C GLN A 116 -5.06 1.30 -2.81
N THR A 117 -3.87 1.30 -2.22
CA THR A 117 -2.77 0.42 -2.60
C THR A 117 -2.32 -0.38 -1.38
N ASN A 118 -2.29 -1.71 -1.50
CA ASN A 118 -1.73 -2.58 -0.47
C ASN A 118 -0.55 -3.36 -1.07
N GLU A 119 0.68 -2.85 -0.89
CA GLU A 119 1.89 -3.41 -1.51
C GLU A 119 2.61 -4.39 -0.60
N VAL A 120 2.35 -5.69 -0.81
CA VAL A 120 2.86 -6.78 0.04
C VAL A 120 4.38 -6.95 -0.05
N MET A 121 5.01 -6.52 -1.16
CA MET A 121 6.47 -6.54 -1.26
C MET A 121 7.17 -5.66 -0.21
N ARG A 122 6.48 -4.70 0.41
CA ARG A 122 7.03 -3.93 1.54
C ARG A 122 7.32 -4.81 2.75
N CYS A 123 6.66 -5.96 2.88
CA CYS A 123 6.98 -6.94 3.91
C CYS A 123 8.42 -7.46 3.83
N CYS A 124 9.10 -7.39 2.68
CA CYS A 124 10.52 -7.73 2.59
C CYS A 124 11.41 -6.85 3.48
N ALA A 125 10.94 -5.67 3.90
CA ALA A 125 11.60 -4.82 4.89
C ALA A 125 10.89 -4.86 6.25
N LEU A 126 9.54 -4.84 6.27
CA LEU A 126 8.77 -4.84 7.51
C LEU A 126 8.97 -6.12 8.33
N ALA A 127 9.01 -7.30 7.68
CA ALA A 127 9.16 -8.57 8.37
C ALA A 127 10.54 -8.71 9.06
N PRO A 128 11.68 -8.39 8.41
CA PRO A 128 12.97 -8.27 9.09
C PRO A 128 13.00 -7.23 10.21
N GLY A 129 12.33 -6.08 10.05
CA GLY A 129 12.21 -5.06 11.09
C GLY A 129 11.44 -5.55 12.31
N ALA A 130 10.33 -6.25 12.08
CA ALA A 130 9.53 -6.88 13.12
C ALA A 130 10.30 -8.00 13.83
N LEU A 131 11.05 -8.82 13.08
CA LEU A 131 11.89 -9.87 13.62
C LEU A 131 13.02 -9.29 14.48
N ARG A 132 13.65 -8.20 14.04
CA ARG A 132 14.65 -7.50 14.84
C ARG A 132 14.05 -7.07 16.18
N PHE A 133 12.88 -6.41 16.16
CA PHE A 133 12.17 -6.02 17.38
C PHE A 133 11.80 -7.22 18.28
N ALA A 134 11.28 -8.31 17.72
CA ALA A 134 10.95 -9.52 18.49
C ALA A 134 12.18 -10.12 19.17
N ALA A 135 13.29 -10.23 18.44
CA ALA A 135 14.56 -10.76 18.96
C ALA A 135 15.14 -9.88 20.10
N GLU A 136 14.80 -8.58 20.14
CA GLU A 136 15.26 -7.69 21.20
C GLU A 136 14.67 -8.02 22.57
N HIS A 137 13.45 -8.55 22.57
CA HIS A 137 12.64 -8.71 23.78
C HIS A 137 12.28 -10.17 24.07
N GLY A 138 12.40 -11.07 23.10
CA GLY A 138 12.13 -12.49 23.27
C GLY A 138 10.66 -12.80 23.55
N LEU A 139 9.73 -11.99 23.03
CA LEU A 139 8.29 -12.13 23.21
C LEU A 139 7.57 -12.23 21.86
N PRO A 140 6.44 -12.96 21.78
CA PRO A 140 5.61 -13.00 20.59
C PRO A 140 5.04 -11.61 20.25
N LEU A 141 4.87 -11.35 18.96
CA LEU A 141 4.46 -10.07 18.44
C LEU A 141 2.94 -9.86 18.53
N ARG A 142 2.57 -8.65 18.95
CA ARG A 142 1.26 -8.05 18.71
C ARG A 142 1.43 -6.99 17.62
N LEU A 143 1.04 -7.33 16.40
CA LEU A 143 1.15 -6.46 15.22
C LEU A 143 -0.03 -5.47 15.16
N LEU A 144 0.28 -4.19 15.06
CA LEU A 144 -0.68 -3.09 14.98
C LEU A 144 -0.38 -2.24 13.74
N GLU A 145 -1.26 -2.21 12.74
CA GLU A 145 -1.06 -1.43 11.52
C GLU A 145 -2.03 -0.24 11.44
N ILE A 146 -1.50 0.97 11.24
CA ILE A 146 -2.31 2.13 10.83
C ILE A 146 -2.23 2.30 9.31
N GLY A 147 -3.33 2.66 8.66
CA GLY A 147 -3.42 2.71 7.20
C GLY A 147 -3.35 1.31 6.57
N ALA A 148 -4.00 0.34 7.23
CA ALA A 148 -3.84 -1.08 6.93
C ALA A 148 -4.45 -1.49 5.58
N SER A 149 -5.31 -0.67 4.95
CA SER A 149 -6.00 -1.01 3.71
C SER A 149 -6.74 -2.37 3.80
N ALA A 150 -6.24 -3.42 3.14
CA ALA A 150 -6.78 -4.79 3.18
C ALA A 150 -6.12 -5.68 4.26
N GLY A 151 -5.21 -5.13 5.05
CA GLY A 151 -4.50 -5.82 6.14
C GLY A 151 -3.48 -6.83 5.66
N LEU A 152 -3.02 -6.77 4.40
CA LEU A 152 -2.13 -7.80 3.86
C LEU A 152 -0.75 -7.79 4.53
N ASN A 153 -0.27 -6.64 5.01
CA ASN A 153 1.03 -6.55 5.68
C ASN A 153 0.99 -7.06 7.13
N LEU A 154 -0.18 -7.02 7.80
CA LEU A 154 -0.40 -7.66 9.10
C LEU A 154 -0.23 -9.18 9.08
N CYS A 155 -0.17 -9.78 7.88
CA CYS A 155 0.02 -11.20 7.68
C CYS A 155 1.44 -11.56 7.24
N MET A 156 2.43 -10.72 7.59
CA MET A 156 3.84 -10.94 7.24
C MET A 156 4.43 -12.27 7.75
N ASP A 157 3.84 -12.86 8.78
CA ASP A 157 4.19 -14.20 9.28
C ASP A 157 3.72 -15.34 8.35
N ARG A 158 2.78 -15.07 7.44
CA ARG A 158 2.19 -16.05 6.51
C ARG A 158 2.88 -16.12 5.16
N TYR A 159 3.92 -15.32 4.93
CA TYR A 159 4.64 -15.25 3.68
C TYR A 159 6.05 -15.79 3.83
N ARG A 160 6.62 -16.27 2.72
CA ARG A 160 8.03 -16.62 2.64
C ARG A 160 8.80 -15.50 1.96
N TYR A 161 10.02 -15.28 2.41
CA TYR A 161 10.89 -14.23 1.89
C TYR A 161 12.20 -14.82 1.36
N GLN A 162 12.69 -14.27 0.24
CA GLN A 162 14.07 -14.42 -0.20
C GLN A 162 14.76 -13.06 -0.08
N LEU A 163 15.68 -12.97 0.88
CA LEU A 163 16.37 -11.75 1.30
C LEU A 163 17.88 -11.93 1.05
N GLY A 164 18.29 -11.79 -0.22
CA GLY A 164 19.65 -12.11 -0.64
C GLY A 164 19.88 -13.61 -0.60
N GLU A 165 20.86 -14.08 0.16
CA GLU A 165 21.14 -15.52 0.35
C GLU A 165 20.28 -16.17 1.45
N ARG A 166 19.56 -15.37 2.24
CA ARG A 166 18.76 -15.87 3.38
C ARG A 166 17.29 -16.01 3.00
N SER A 167 16.65 -17.04 3.53
CA SER A 167 15.19 -17.16 3.52
C SER A 167 14.63 -16.88 4.91
N LEU A 168 13.42 -16.31 4.95
CA LEU A 168 12.65 -16.08 6.18
C LEU A 168 11.20 -16.55 5.96
N GLY A 169 10.52 -16.95 7.04
CA GLY A 169 9.12 -17.36 7.02
C GLY A 169 8.91 -18.85 6.76
N PRO A 170 7.64 -19.31 6.76
CA PRO A 170 7.32 -20.73 6.68
C PRO A 170 7.79 -21.33 5.34
N PRO A 171 8.51 -22.46 5.33
CA PRO A 171 8.97 -23.11 4.10
C PRO A 171 7.83 -23.47 3.13
N GLU A 172 6.65 -23.78 3.66
CA GLU A 172 5.43 -24.16 2.96
C GLU A 172 4.54 -22.99 2.51
N ALA A 173 4.89 -21.75 2.86
CA ALA A 173 4.07 -20.60 2.47
C ALA A 173 4.02 -20.45 0.95
N GLU A 174 2.80 -20.28 0.43
CA GLU A 174 2.54 -20.28 -1.02
C GLU A 174 3.14 -19.06 -1.72
N LEU A 175 3.20 -17.91 -1.03
CA LEU A 175 3.71 -16.65 -1.56
C LEU A 175 5.17 -16.45 -1.16
N LEU A 176 6.05 -16.50 -2.16
CA LEU A 176 7.45 -16.10 -2.04
C LEU A 176 7.63 -14.64 -2.47
N LEU A 177 8.10 -13.81 -1.54
CA LEU A 177 8.44 -12.41 -1.77
C LEU A 177 9.97 -12.29 -1.87
N SER A 178 10.47 -11.94 -3.05
CA SER A 178 11.91 -11.81 -3.30
C SER A 178 12.28 -10.37 -3.58
N THR A 179 13.23 -9.84 -2.81
CA THR A 179 13.77 -8.49 -3.00
C THR A 179 15.25 -8.57 -3.33
N GLU A 180 15.75 -7.59 -4.09
CA GLU A 180 17.18 -7.35 -4.14
C GLU A 180 17.65 -6.89 -2.75
N TRP A 181 18.40 -7.73 -2.07
CA TRP A 181 18.92 -7.42 -0.73
C TRP A 181 20.35 -6.90 -0.83
N ARG A 182 20.63 -5.79 -0.16
CA ARG A 182 21.91 -5.08 -0.16
C ARG A 182 22.31 -4.76 1.28
N GLY A 183 23.59 -4.45 1.48
CA GLY A 183 24.12 -4.11 2.80
C GLY A 183 24.35 -5.36 3.66
N ALA A 184 24.12 -5.23 4.97
CA ALA A 184 24.40 -6.31 5.92
C ALA A 184 23.44 -7.49 5.78
N ALA A 185 23.77 -8.60 6.43
CA ALA A 185 22.99 -9.82 6.33
C ALA A 185 21.58 -9.69 6.93
N ALA A 186 20.58 -10.28 6.28
CA ALA A 186 19.21 -10.25 6.77
C ALA A 186 19.08 -10.92 8.16
N PRO A 187 18.29 -10.35 9.09
CA PRO A 187 17.96 -10.98 10.36
C PRO A 187 17.44 -12.42 10.20
N THR A 188 17.76 -13.29 11.15
CA THR A 188 17.35 -14.70 11.18
C THR A 188 16.51 -15.00 12.41
N GLY A 189 15.57 -15.93 12.29
CA GLY A 189 14.66 -16.33 13.36
C GLY A 189 13.25 -16.55 12.84
N GLU A 190 12.32 -16.81 13.76
CA GLU A 190 10.90 -17.03 13.45
C GLU A 190 10.06 -15.84 13.89
N LEU A 191 9.07 -15.48 13.07
CA LEU A 191 8.09 -14.45 13.40
C LEU A 191 6.90 -15.09 14.11
N GLU A 192 6.94 -15.12 15.45
CA GLU A 192 5.79 -15.54 16.24
C GLU A 192 4.81 -14.38 16.41
N VAL A 193 3.63 -14.48 15.80
CA VAL A 193 2.58 -13.45 15.85
C VAL A 193 1.38 -13.96 16.64
N ALA A 194 1.19 -13.42 17.85
CA ALA A 194 0.09 -13.79 18.75
C ALA A 194 -1.19 -12.99 18.47
N GLU A 195 -1.07 -11.72 18.05
CA GLU A 195 -2.21 -10.84 17.78
C GLU A 195 -1.90 -9.96 16.56
N ARG A 196 -2.91 -9.73 15.72
CA ARG A 196 -2.83 -8.79 14.59
C ARG A 196 -4.09 -7.95 14.51
N LYS A 197 -3.95 -6.63 14.51
CA LYS A 197 -5.06 -5.68 14.37
C LYS A 197 -4.61 -4.49 13.53
N GLY A 198 -5.53 -3.88 12.82
CA GLY A 198 -5.24 -2.63 12.12
C GLY A 198 -6.42 -1.69 12.04
N CYS A 199 -6.17 -0.48 11.55
CA CYS A 199 -7.22 0.45 11.19
C CYS A 199 -6.97 1.11 9.84
N ASP A 200 -8.06 1.50 9.20
CA ASP A 200 -8.06 2.33 8.00
C ASP A 200 -9.33 3.18 7.98
N LEU A 201 -9.35 4.28 7.24
CA LEU A 201 -10.58 5.06 7.03
C LEU A 201 -11.57 4.31 6.14
N GLU A 202 -11.06 3.49 5.23
CA GLU A 202 -11.81 2.69 4.26
C GLU A 202 -11.21 1.28 4.16
N PRO A 203 -11.28 0.47 5.23
CA PRO A 203 -10.68 -0.85 5.23
C PRO A 203 -11.34 -1.73 4.16
N ILE A 204 -10.52 -2.53 3.50
CA ILE A 204 -10.95 -3.40 2.40
C ILE A 204 -11.26 -4.78 2.97
N ASP A 205 -12.54 -5.16 2.90
CA ASP A 205 -12.95 -6.53 3.19
C ASP A 205 -12.49 -7.45 2.04
N VAL A 206 -11.45 -8.24 2.30
CA VAL A 206 -10.89 -9.21 1.35
C VAL A 206 -11.84 -10.36 1.04
N ARG A 207 -12.95 -10.53 1.76
CA ARG A 207 -13.97 -11.54 1.47
C ARG A 207 -15.00 -11.04 0.45
N ASP A 208 -15.11 -9.73 0.25
CA ASP A 208 -15.98 -9.13 -0.76
C ASP A 208 -15.27 -9.11 -2.14
N PRO A 209 -15.75 -9.89 -3.13
CA PRO A 209 -15.14 -9.93 -4.46
C PRO A 209 -15.10 -8.57 -5.18
N ALA A 210 -16.06 -7.69 -4.94
CA ALA A 210 -16.07 -6.36 -5.53
C ALA A 210 -14.99 -5.46 -4.92
N ARG A 211 -14.79 -5.54 -3.60
CA ARG A 211 -13.71 -4.80 -2.90
C ARG A 211 -12.33 -5.32 -3.29
N ARG A 212 -12.15 -6.64 -3.41
CA ARG A 212 -10.92 -7.25 -3.96
C ARG A 212 -10.64 -6.75 -5.37
N ARG A 213 -11.64 -6.79 -6.25
CA ARG A 213 -11.51 -6.31 -7.63
C ARG A 213 -11.16 -4.83 -7.68
N ARG A 214 -11.74 -4.02 -6.79
CA ARG A 214 -11.40 -2.60 -6.66
C ARG A 214 -9.94 -2.40 -6.27
N LEU A 215 -9.43 -3.16 -5.30
CA LEU A 215 -8.01 -3.12 -4.94
C LEU A 215 -7.12 -3.51 -6.13
N LEU A 216 -7.48 -4.56 -6.87
CA LEU A 216 -6.76 -4.99 -8.07
C LEU A 216 -6.77 -3.95 -9.20
N SER A 217 -7.82 -3.11 -9.28
CA SER A 217 -7.92 -2.07 -10.31
C SER A 217 -6.84 -0.98 -10.18
N PHE A 218 -6.23 -0.85 -9.00
CA PHE A 218 -5.11 0.06 -8.74
C PHE A 218 -3.72 -0.57 -8.98
N VAL A 219 -3.66 -1.84 -9.36
CA VAL A 219 -2.47 -2.43 -10.01
C VAL A 219 -2.61 -2.23 -11.51
N TRP A 220 -1.61 -1.65 -12.16
CA TRP A 220 -1.76 -1.24 -13.55
C TRP A 220 -1.91 -2.46 -14.49
N PRO A 221 -2.64 -2.37 -15.61
CA PRO A 221 -2.98 -3.50 -16.47
C PRO A 221 -1.78 -4.30 -17.00
N ASP A 222 -0.64 -3.64 -17.15
CA ASP A 222 0.63 -4.17 -17.64
C ASP A 222 1.55 -4.70 -16.53
N GLN A 223 1.18 -4.55 -15.25
CA GLN A 223 1.96 -5.03 -14.10
C GLN A 223 1.53 -6.44 -13.66
N SER A 224 1.61 -7.42 -14.57
CA SER A 224 1.14 -8.80 -14.36
C SER A 224 1.74 -9.47 -13.12
N GLU A 225 3.04 -9.34 -12.89
CA GLU A 225 3.70 -9.93 -11.72
C GLU A 225 3.20 -9.31 -10.40
N ARG A 226 3.04 -7.99 -10.38
CA ARG A 226 2.54 -7.27 -9.20
C ARG A 226 1.10 -7.66 -8.90
N ARG A 227 0.30 -7.85 -9.95
CA ARG A 227 -1.07 -8.34 -9.83
C ARG A 227 -1.10 -9.76 -9.27
N ALA A 228 -0.32 -10.69 -9.84
CA ALA A 228 -0.28 -12.08 -9.39
C ALA A 228 0.10 -12.18 -7.90
N ARG A 229 1.11 -11.40 -7.46
CA ARG A 229 1.47 -11.31 -6.04
C ARG A 229 0.32 -10.83 -5.16
N LEU A 230 -0.39 -9.78 -5.58
CA LEU A 230 -1.54 -9.25 -4.84
C LEU A 230 -2.70 -10.25 -4.78
N GLU A 231 -3.01 -10.93 -5.89
CA GLU A 231 -4.05 -11.97 -5.94
C GLU A 231 -3.73 -13.14 -5.00
N GLN A 232 -2.46 -13.57 -4.97
CA GLN A 232 -2.00 -14.63 -4.09
C GLN A 232 -2.04 -14.21 -2.61
N ALA A 233 -1.61 -12.99 -2.28
CA ALA A 233 -1.73 -12.48 -0.92
C ALA A 233 -3.20 -12.38 -0.47
N LEU A 234 -4.10 -11.90 -1.34
CA LEU A 234 -5.53 -11.89 -1.07
C LEU A 234 -6.09 -13.30 -0.83
N ALA A 235 -5.61 -14.30 -1.58
CA ALA A 235 -6.02 -15.70 -1.39
C ALA A 235 -5.55 -16.27 -0.04
N ILE A 236 -4.32 -15.96 0.38
CA ILE A 236 -3.77 -16.38 1.68
C ILE A 236 -4.52 -15.74 2.85
N VAL A 237 -4.93 -14.47 2.72
CA VAL A 237 -5.56 -13.71 3.81
C VAL A 237 -7.07 -13.95 3.90
N ALA A 238 -7.76 -14.21 2.78
CA ALA A 238 -9.23 -14.33 2.75
C ALA A 238 -9.85 -15.35 3.74
N PRO A 239 -9.27 -16.54 3.98
CA PRO A 239 -9.82 -17.50 4.94
C PRO A 239 -9.87 -16.95 6.37
N ASP A 240 -8.82 -16.24 6.78
CA ASP A 240 -8.66 -15.69 8.13
C ASP A 240 -8.05 -14.27 8.07
N PRO A 241 -8.85 -13.25 7.71
CA PRO A 241 -8.37 -11.88 7.57
C PRO A 241 -8.16 -11.23 8.94
N PRO A 242 -7.20 -10.29 9.03
CA PRO A 242 -6.97 -9.56 10.27
C PRO A 242 -8.17 -8.70 10.67
N ALA A 243 -8.29 -8.40 11.96
CA ALA A 243 -9.31 -7.48 12.45
C ALA A 243 -8.97 -6.04 12.06
N LEU A 244 -9.77 -5.44 11.16
CA LEU A 244 -9.59 -4.07 10.69
C LEU A 244 -10.72 -3.16 11.19
N ALA A 245 -10.35 -2.10 11.89
CA ALA A 245 -11.29 -1.08 12.34
C ALA A 245 -11.43 0.04 11.30
N ARG A 246 -12.67 0.41 10.95
CA ARG A 246 -12.96 1.60 10.14
C ARG A 246 -12.88 2.85 11.00
N ARG A 247 -11.69 3.42 11.19
CA ARG A 247 -11.42 4.57 12.07
C ARG A 247 -10.19 5.35 11.63
N SER A 248 -10.10 6.59 12.11
CA SER A 248 -8.84 7.36 12.07
C SER A 248 -7.76 6.66 12.89
N ALA A 249 -6.50 6.88 12.55
CA ALA A 249 -5.37 6.27 13.25
C ALA A 249 -5.30 6.77 14.71
N GLY A 250 -5.51 8.06 14.96
CA GLY A 250 -5.50 8.65 16.29
C GLY A 250 -6.60 8.09 17.19
N ASP A 251 -7.84 7.96 16.71
CA ASP A 251 -8.93 7.42 17.53
C ASP A 251 -8.78 5.92 17.80
N TRP A 252 -8.23 5.18 16.85
CA TRP A 252 -7.91 3.77 17.06
C TRP A 252 -6.74 3.57 18.02
N LEU A 253 -5.67 4.37 17.91
CA LEU A 253 -4.52 4.31 18.80
C LEU A 253 -4.88 4.67 20.24
N ALA A 254 -5.78 5.64 20.43
CA ALA A 254 -6.30 6.02 21.74
C ALA A 254 -7.08 4.90 22.45
N GLU A 255 -7.49 3.85 21.73
CA GLU A 255 -8.14 2.65 22.28
C GLU A 255 -7.16 1.48 22.41
N VAL A 256 -6.38 1.21 21.35
CA VAL A 256 -5.58 -0.02 21.23
C VAL A 256 -4.27 0.01 22.04
N LEU A 257 -3.82 1.22 22.43
CA LEU A 257 -2.60 1.46 23.22
C LEU A 257 -2.89 1.88 24.68
N VAL A 258 -4.15 1.88 25.14
CA VAL A 258 -4.51 2.33 26.50
C VAL A 258 -3.76 1.54 27.58
N GLU A 259 -3.67 0.22 27.41
CA GLU A 259 -3.00 -0.66 28.37
C GLU A 259 -1.90 -1.46 27.68
N PRO A 260 -0.68 -1.50 28.27
CA PRO A 260 0.34 -2.45 27.88
C PRO A 260 -0.18 -3.89 27.95
N ARG A 261 0.37 -4.78 27.12
CA ARG A 261 -0.03 -6.20 27.06
C ARG A 261 1.12 -7.08 27.56
N PRO A 262 1.16 -7.42 28.87
CA PRO A 262 2.18 -8.31 29.41
C PRO A 262 2.28 -9.63 28.64
N GLY A 263 3.51 -10.07 28.39
CA GLY A 263 3.83 -11.29 27.63
C GLY A 263 3.85 -11.10 26.12
N LEU A 264 3.51 -9.91 25.60
CA LEU A 264 3.53 -9.60 24.17
C LEU A 264 4.43 -8.39 23.88
N ALA A 265 5.17 -8.45 22.76
CA ALA A 265 5.84 -7.29 22.19
C ALA A 265 4.91 -6.57 21.20
N SER A 266 4.37 -5.42 21.59
CA SER A 266 3.48 -4.65 20.72
C SER A 266 4.29 -3.88 19.68
N LEU A 267 4.05 -4.13 18.40
CA LEU A 267 4.70 -3.44 17.29
C LEU A 267 3.67 -2.68 16.47
N LEU A 268 3.61 -1.37 16.68
CA LEU A 268 2.94 -0.45 15.78
C LEU A 268 3.77 -0.28 14.52
N PHE A 269 3.15 -0.38 13.35
CA PHE A 269 3.82 -0.11 12.09
C PHE A 269 2.94 0.58 11.06
N GLN A 270 3.60 1.22 10.11
CA GLN A 270 2.98 1.79 8.93
C GLN A 270 3.94 1.79 7.74
N SER A 271 3.39 1.88 6.53
CA SER A 271 4.20 1.98 5.32
C SER A 271 3.58 2.89 4.28
N VAL A 272 4.34 3.89 3.82
CA VAL A 272 4.01 4.74 2.67
C VAL A 272 2.60 5.33 2.80
N MET A 273 2.29 5.88 3.98
CA MET A 273 0.98 6.49 4.23
C MET A 273 1.05 7.87 4.89
N TRP A 274 2.18 8.22 5.50
CA TRP A 274 2.27 9.33 6.44
C TRP A 274 1.98 10.70 5.82
N TRP A 275 2.26 10.86 4.52
CA TRP A 275 1.97 12.09 3.78
C TRP A 275 0.48 12.30 3.47
N TYR A 276 -0.34 11.25 3.52
CA TYR A 276 -1.80 11.37 3.40
C TYR A 276 -2.46 11.81 4.71
N VAL A 277 -1.75 11.71 5.83
CA VAL A 277 -2.26 12.04 7.16
C VAL A 277 -2.18 13.55 7.40
N PRO A 278 -3.28 14.25 7.73
CA PRO A 278 -3.23 15.67 8.08
C PRO A 278 -2.31 15.94 9.27
N GLU A 279 -1.72 17.13 9.32
CA GLU A 279 -0.74 17.50 10.35
C GLU A 279 -1.26 17.32 11.79
N ALA A 280 -2.49 17.75 12.06
CA ALA A 280 -3.11 17.60 13.37
C ALA A 280 -3.24 16.11 13.79
N GLU A 281 -3.56 15.24 12.84
CA GLU A 281 -3.69 13.81 13.06
C GLU A 281 -2.31 13.16 13.28
N ARG A 282 -1.28 13.57 12.53
CA ARG A 282 0.11 13.13 12.77
C ARG A 282 0.59 13.49 14.18
N THR A 283 0.33 14.72 14.61
CA THR A 283 0.68 15.19 15.97
C THR A 283 -0.03 14.37 17.04
N ARG A 284 -1.32 14.04 16.84
CA ARG A 284 -2.08 13.17 17.74
C ARG A 284 -1.50 11.76 17.80
N ILE A 285 -1.19 11.14 16.65
CA ILE A 285 -0.58 9.81 16.58
C ILE A 285 0.74 9.79 17.35
N VAL A 286 1.65 10.73 17.08
CA VAL A 286 2.95 10.82 17.77
C VAL A 286 2.74 10.92 19.27
N GLY A 287 1.87 11.83 19.74
CA GLY A 287 1.61 12.00 21.17
C GLY A 287 1.08 10.73 21.86
N LEU A 288 0.18 9.99 21.21
CA LEU A 288 -0.36 8.73 21.73
C LEU A 288 0.71 7.64 21.82
N VAL A 289 1.56 7.50 20.79
CA VAL A 289 2.62 6.50 20.77
C VAL A 289 3.71 6.81 21.79
N GLU A 290 4.13 8.07 21.92
CA GLU A 290 5.10 8.50 22.93
C GLU A 290 4.58 8.28 24.35
N SER A 291 3.30 8.60 24.59
CA SER A 291 2.66 8.38 25.89
C SER A 291 2.60 6.90 26.25
N ALA A 292 2.19 6.04 25.31
CA ALA A 292 2.17 4.59 25.50
C ALA A 292 3.59 4.01 25.68
N GLY A 293 4.57 4.53 24.93
CA GLY A 293 5.98 4.16 25.07
C GLY A 293 6.54 4.46 26.45
N GLY A 294 6.11 5.56 27.09
CA GLY A 294 6.47 5.89 28.48
C GLY A 294 5.94 4.90 29.53
N GLN A 295 4.94 4.08 29.18
CA GLN A 295 4.38 3.02 30.03
C GLN A 295 4.91 1.63 29.69
N ALA A 296 5.67 1.49 28.61
CA ALA A 296 6.21 0.20 28.18
C ALA A 296 7.26 -0.33 29.18
N SER A 297 7.32 -1.65 29.30
CA SER A 297 8.26 -2.33 30.19
C SER A 297 8.90 -3.52 29.48
N ALA A 298 9.88 -4.17 30.11
CA ALA A 298 10.47 -5.39 29.56
C ALA A 298 9.44 -6.52 29.34
N GLN A 299 8.33 -6.54 30.10
CA GLN A 299 7.27 -7.54 29.97
C GLN A 299 6.18 -7.15 28.98
N ALA A 300 6.14 -5.87 28.57
CA ALA A 300 5.18 -5.34 27.61
C ALA A 300 5.84 -4.22 26.79
N PRO A 301 6.83 -4.55 25.95
CA PRO A 301 7.56 -3.55 25.18
C PRO A 301 6.69 -3.01 24.04
N LEU A 302 7.01 -1.78 23.61
CA LEU A 302 6.37 -1.13 22.47
C LEU A 302 7.43 -0.81 21.42
N GLY A 303 7.15 -1.16 20.18
CA GLY A 303 7.92 -0.77 19.01
C GLY A 303 7.06 0.09 18.08
N TRP A 304 7.68 1.06 17.43
CA TRP A 304 7.08 1.83 16.35
C TRP A 304 7.97 1.76 15.10
N LEU A 305 7.59 0.90 14.16
CA LEU A 305 8.30 0.59 12.92
C LEU A 305 7.68 1.35 11.74
N ARG A 306 8.44 2.28 11.17
CA ARG A 306 7.94 3.23 10.17
C ARG A 306 8.71 3.02 8.88
N MET A 307 8.01 2.64 7.81
CA MET A 307 8.57 2.63 6.46
C MET A 307 8.05 3.85 5.71
N GLU A 308 8.74 4.98 5.83
CA GLU A 308 8.29 6.27 5.29
C GLU A 308 9.44 7.00 4.57
N PRO A 309 9.18 7.73 3.49
CA PRO A 309 10.18 8.43 2.71
C PRO A 309 10.56 9.75 3.37
N PRO A 310 11.87 10.03 3.52
CA PRO A 310 12.34 11.37 3.85
C PRO A 310 12.30 12.31 2.63
N GLY A 311 12.10 11.77 1.42
CA GLY A 311 12.12 12.49 0.14
C GLY A 311 11.50 11.67 -1.00
N THR A 312 12.02 11.77 -2.22
CA THR A 312 11.44 11.08 -3.40
C THR A 312 12.22 9.85 -3.87
N GLU A 313 13.38 9.56 -3.28
CA GLU A 313 14.29 8.52 -3.78
C GLU A 313 14.03 7.14 -3.19
N HIS A 314 13.75 7.07 -1.88
CA HIS A 314 13.56 5.82 -1.14
C HIS A 314 12.71 6.06 0.12
N CYS A 315 12.30 4.97 0.77
CA CYS A 315 11.76 4.95 2.12
C CYS A 315 12.87 4.63 3.14
N GLU A 316 12.80 5.23 4.31
CA GLU A 316 13.56 4.80 5.47
C GLU A 316 12.71 3.83 6.29
N LEU A 317 13.30 2.71 6.73
CA LEU A 317 12.73 1.82 7.74
C LEU A 317 13.32 2.20 9.10
N ARG A 318 12.54 2.88 9.94
CA ARG A 318 12.96 3.32 11.27
C ARG A 318 12.22 2.58 12.36
N LEU A 319 12.93 2.12 13.39
CA LEU A 319 12.34 1.49 14.57
C LEU A 319 12.64 2.33 15.81
N ARG A 320 11.58 2.87 16.43
CA ARG A 320 11.64 3.37 17.81
C ARG A 320 11.19 2.28 18.77
N SER A 321 11.97 1.98 19.80
CA SER A 321 11.69 0.89 20.75
C SER A 321 11.66 1.40 22.18
N TRP A 322 10.68 0.94 22.95
CA TRP A 322 10.55 1.14 24.38
C TRP A 322 10.53 -0.20 25.11
N PRO A 323 11.10 -0.27 26.34
CA PRO A 323 11.65 0.83 27.14
C PRO A 323 12.94 1.44 26.56
N GLY A 324 13.23 2.70 26.93
CA GLY A 324 14.43 3.45 26.49
C GLY A 324 14.19 4.49 25.39
N GLY A 325 13.22 4.28 24.50
CA GLY A 325 12.83 5.26 23.48
C GLY A 325 13.86 5.45 22.36
N HIS A 326 14.73 4.45 22.13
CA HIS A 326 15.79 4.51 21.12
C HIS A 326 15.20 4.43 19.71
N ASP A 327 15.51 5.40 18.84
CA ASP A 327 15.08 5.48 17.45
C ASP A 327 16.25 5.16 16.51
N ARG A 328 16.14 4.07 15.75
CA ARG A 328 17.21 3.57 14.86
C ARG A 328 16.72 3.50 13.42
N LEU A 329 17.61 3.86 12.50
CA LEU A 329 17.42 3.60 11.08
C LEU A 329 17.92 2.19 10.76
N LEU A 330 17.02 1.30 10.36
CA LEU A 330 17.35 -0.10 10.07
C LEU A 330 17.74 -0.32 8.60
N ALA A 331 17.05 0.34 7.68
CA ALA A 331 17.24 0.14 6.25
C ALA A 331 16.78 1.33 5.41
N ARG A 332 17.30 1.40 4.18
CA ARG A 332 16.69 2.13 3.07
C ARG A 332 15.96 1.14 2.18
N VAL A 333 14.79 1.52 1.66
CA VAL A 333 13.87 0.60 1.01
C VAL A 333 13.25 1.27 -0.21
N HIS A 334 13.13 0.54 -1.32
CA HIS A 334 12.31 1.00 -2.44
C HIS A 334 10.83 1.15 -2.03
N PHE A 335 10.10 2.15 -2.54
CA PHE A 335 8.67 2.39 -2.22
C PHE A 335 7.75 1.17 -2.35
N HIS A 336 8.11 0.24 -3.23
CA HIS A 336 7.39 -1.01 -3.49
C HIS A 336 8.20 -2.27 -3.10
N GLY A 337 9.25 -2.16 -2.28
CA GLY A 337 10.01 -3.31 -1.78
C GLY A 337 10.82 -4.08 -2.84
N ARG A 338 11.21 -3.44 -3.96
CA ARG A 338 12.04 -4.07 -5.02
C ARG A 338 13.47 -4.32 -4.57
N TRP A 339 13.99 -3.40 -3.76
CA TRP A 339 15.29 -3.53 -3.12
C TRP A 339 15.19 -3.07 -1.67
N VAL A 340 16.04 -3.66 -0.82
CA VAL A 340 16.25 -3.31 0.58
C VAL A 340 17.76 -3.18 0.79
N GLU A 341 18.21 -2.04 1.29
CA GLU A 341 19.58 -1.81 1.75
C GLU A 341 19.58 -1.79 3.29
N TRP A 342 20.01 -2.88 3.90
CA TRP A 342 20.05 -3.03 5.34
C TRP A 342 21.34 -2.41 5.91
N LEU A 343 21.19 -1.48 6.86
CA LEU A 343 22.29 -0.59 7.29
C LEU A 343 23.04 -1.07 8.53
N ASP A 344 22.45 -1.98 9.30
CA ASP A 344 23.04 -2.65 10.45
C ASP A 344 23.79 -1.74 11.43
N GLU A 345 23.04 -1.10 12.31
CA GLU A 345 23.59 -0.71 13.60
C GLU A 345 23.44 -1.91 14.53
N GLU A 346 24.51 -2.67 14.70
CA GLU A 346 24.68 -3.50 15.90
C GLU A 346 24.52 -2.58 17.12
N ARG A 347 23.82 -3.07 18.16
CA ARG A 347 23.73 -2.33 19.42
C ARG A 347 25.15 -2.06 19.92
N PRO A 348 25.48 -0.84 20.39
CA PRO A 348 26.67 -0.66 21.22
C PRO A 348 26.60 -1.53 22.49
#